data_AF-A0A6M0BE86-F1
#
_entry.id   AF-A0A6M0BE86-F1
#
_cell.length_a   1.000
_cell.length_b   1.000
_cell.length_c   1.000
_cell.angle_alpha   90.00
_cell.angle_beta   90.00
_cell.angle_gamma   90.00
#
_symmetry.space_group_name_H-M   'P 1'
#
loop_
_entity.id
_entity.type
_entity.pdbx_description
1 polymer ?
#
loop_
_entity_poly.entity_id
_entity_poly.type
_entity_poly.pdbx_seq_one_letter_code
_entity_poly.pdbx_strand_id
1 'polypeptide(L)'
;MRILLDECAPRPLKRELADYEIRTVVEMGWSGKKNGELLRLMIQEGFTVLLTTDQNLRYQQNLQQAGVAVIVLVAPSNRLPDLVPLIPDVRNVLNTIAPGEVIEVKSS
;
A
#
# COMPACT_ATOMS: atom_id res chain seq x y z
N MET A 1 12.99 0.46 2.75
CA MET A 1 11.54 0.61 3.01
C MET A 1 10.87 -0.71 2.71
N ARG A 2 10.00 -1.22 3.61
CA ARG A 2 9.23 -2.46 3.39
C ARG A 2 7.79 -2.10 3.07
N ILE A 3 7.30 -2.57 1.92
CA ILE A 3 5.98 -2.24 1.38
C ILE A 3 5.10 -3.49 1.45
N LEU A 4 3.93 -3.34 2.05
CA LEU A 4 2.87 -4.35 1.98
C LEU A 4 1.88 -3.97 0.87
N LEU A 5 1.69 -4.86 -0.09
CA LEU A 5 0.64 -4.75 -1.10
C LEU A 5 -0.62 -5.44 -0.60
N ASP A 6 -1.70 -4.67 -0.52
CA ASP A 6 -3.00 -5.11 -0.04
C ASP A 6 -3.66 -6.15 -0.98
N GLU A 7 -4.63 -6.90 -0.45
CA GLU A 7 -5.35 -7.93 -1.22
C GLU A 7 -6.26 -7.36 -2.30
N CYS A 8 -6.70 -6.10 -2.12
CA CYS A 8 -7.52 -5.39 -3.11
C CYS A 8 -6.73 -5.00 -4.37
N ALA A 9 -5.40 -4.94 -4.29
CA ALA A 9 -4.53 -4.63 -5.41
C ALA A 9 -4.06 -5.92 -6.12
N PRO A 10 -3.92 -5.89 -7.46
CA PRO A 10 -3.53 -7.07 -8.21
C PRO A 10 -2.07 -7.45 -7.91
N ARG A 11 -1.83 -8.69 -7.48
CA ARG A 11 -0.49 -9.21 -7.14
C ARG A 11 0.60 -8.93 -8.19
N PRO A 12 0.34 -8.99 -9.52
CA PRO A 12 1.34 -8.64 -10.52
C PRO A 12 1.89 -7.22 -10.41
N LEU A 13 1.16 -6.27 -9.81
CA LEU A 13 1.59 -4.88 -9.62
C LEU A 13 2.90 -4.77 -8.84
N LYS A 14 3.18 -5.74 -7.95
CA LYS A 14 4.45 -5.78 -7.21
C LYS A 14 5.68 -5.83 -8.14
N ARG A 15 5.54 -6.35 -9.36
CA ARG A 15 6.64 -6.44 -10.34
C ARG A 15 7.08 -5.06 -10.81
N GLU A 16 6.15 -4.11 -10.83
CA GLU A 16 6.41 -2.72 -11.18
C GLU A 16 7.17 -1.95 -10.07
N LEU A 17 7.34 -2.56 -8.90
CA LEU A 17 8.05 -2.02 -7.74
C LEU A 17 9.17 -2.97 -7.27
N ALA A 18 9.76 -3.72 -8.19
CA ALA A 18 10.77 -4.75 -7.89
C ALA A 18 12.04 -4.20 -7.20
N ASP A 19 12.31 -2.91 -7.31
CA ASP A 19 13.43 -2.22 -6.63
C ASP A 19 13.20 -2.03 -5.12
N TYR A 20 11.96 -2.27 -4.65
CA TYR A 20 11.57 -2.16 -3.24
C TYR A 20 11.35 -3.54 -2.63
N GLU A 21 11.52 -3.63 -1.31
CA GLU A 21 11.14 -4.84 -0.58
C GLU A 21 9.60 -4.87 -0.43
N ILE A 22 8.95 -5.49 -1.42
CA ILE A 22 7.50 -5.61 -1.49
C ILE A 22 7.04 -7.05 -1.23
N ARG A 23 6.02 -7.18 -0.37
CA ARG A 23 5.29 -8.44 -0.12
C ARG A 23 3.81 -8.19 -0.24
N THR A 24 3.06 -9.18 -0.68
CA THR A 24 1.60 -9.12 -0.68
C THR A 24 1.05 -9.67 0.63
N VAL A 25 -0.14 -9.19 1.06
CA VAL A 25 -0.90 -9.77 2.18
C VAL A 25 -1.02 -11.29 2.06
N VAL A 26 -1.21 -11.79 0.84
CA VAL A 26 -1.33 -13.23 0.58
C VAL A 26 -0.02 -13.98 0.78
N GLU A 27 1.11 -13.43 0.33
CA GLU A 27 2.44 -14.04 0.54
C GLU A 27 2.82 -14.13 2.01
N MET A 28 2.36 -13.16 2.80
CA MET A 28 2.54 -13.17 4.25
C MET A 28 1.56 -14.11 4.97
N GLY A 29 0.58 -14.69 4.27
CA GLY A 29 -0.48 -15.49 4.88
C GLY A 29 -1.47 -14.67 5.72
N TRP A 30 -1.62 -13.38 5.42
CA TRP A 30 -2.43 -12.42 6.17
C TRP A 30 -3.78 -12.12 5.53
N SER A 31 -4.24 -12.93 4.58
CA SER A 31 -5.54 -12.76 3.93
C SER A 31 -6.69 -12.76 4.96
N GLY A 32 -7.65 -11.83 4.81
CA GLY A 32 -8.82 -11.74 5.69
C GLY A 32 -8.53 -11.21 7.11
N LYS A 33 -7.31 -10.74 7.38
CA LYS A 33 -6.97 -10.08 8.65
C LYS A 33 -7.67 -8.72 8.73
N LYS A 34 -8.28 -8.43 9.88
CA LYS A 34 -8.92 -7.12 10.11
C LYS A 34 -7.85 -6.03 10.18
N ASN A 35 -8.18 -4.78 9.81
CA ASN A 35 -7.23 -3.65 9.76
C ASN A 35 -6.37 -3.48 11.01
N GLY A 36 -6.96 -3.61 12.22
CA GLY A 36 -6.19 -3.51 13.46
C GLY A 36 -5.21 -4.67 13.71
N GLU A 37 -5.51 -5.87 13.23
CA GLU A 37 -4.60 -7.02 13.28
C GLU A 37 -3.53 -6.92 12.20
N LEU A 38 -3.92 -6.54 10.97
CA LEU A 38 -3.01 -6.29 9.86
C LEU A 38 -1.95 -5.25 10.24
N LEU A 39 -2.37 -4.16 10.88
CA LEU A 39 -1.48 -3.11 11.36
C LEU A 39 -0.46 -3.63 12.37
N ARG A 40 -0.88 -4.46 13.33
CA ARG A 40 0.05 -5.06 14.31
C ARG A 40 1.06 -5.96 13.63
N LEU A 41 0.62 -6.79 12.68
CA LEU A 41 1.49 -7.66 11.89
C LEU A 41 2.48 -6.85 11.05
N MET A 42 2.02 -5.76 10.45
CA MET A 42 2.88 -4.82 9.72
C MET A 42 3.98 -4.26 10.62
N ILE A 43 3.64 -3.76 11.82
CA ILE A 43 4.63 -3.22 12.77
C ILE A 43 5.60 -4.32 13.20
N GLN A 44 5.11 -5.51 13.55
CA GLN A 44 5.92 -6.64 14.00
C GLN A 44 6.94 -7.07 12.95
N GLU A 45 6.55 -7.11 11.68
CA GLU A 45 7.43 -7.40 10.56
C GLU A 45 8.13 -6.15 10.01
N GLY A 46 7.96 -4.96 10.59
CA GLY A 46 8.62 -3.74 10.12
C GLY A 46 8.20 -3.28 8.71
N PHE A 47 6.98 -3.57 8.28
CA PHE A 47 6.36 -2.91 7.13
C PHE A 47 6.03 -1.47 7.47
N THR A 48 6.52 -0.54 6.66
CA THR A 48 6.39 0.90 6.90
C THR A 48 5.38 1.56 5.97
N VAL A 49 5.03 0.91 4.86
CA VAL A 49 4.08 1.41 3.87
C VAL A 49 3.05 0.34 3.52
N LEU A 50 1.77 0.74 3.51
CA LEU A 50 0.66 -0.01 2.92
C LEU A 50 0.32 0.58 1.55
N LEU A 51 0.40 -0.22 0.49
CA LEU A 51 -0.06 0.13 -0.84
C LEU A 51 -1.39 -0.57 -1.14
N THR A 52 -2.44 0.20 -1.37
CA THR A 52 -3.81 -0.32 -1.51
C THR A 52 -4.61 0.43 -2.58
N THR A 53 -5.67 -0.19 -3.08
CA THR A 53 -6.71 0.45 -3.89
C THR A 53 -7.98 0.75 -3.06
N ASP A 54 -8.03 0.36 -1.78
CA ASP A 54 -9.18 0.63 -0.91
C ASP A 54 -9.14 2.08 -0.40
N GLN A 55 -9.98 2.92 -1.00
CA GLN A 55 -10.10 4.33 -0.64
C GLN A 55 -10.69 4.55 0.76
N ASN A 56 -11.31 3.54 1.38
CA ASN A 56 -11.79 3.67 2.76
C ASN A 56 -10.64 3.74 3.77
N LEU A 57 -9.47 3.18 3.42
CA LEU A 57 -8.30 3.16 4.31
C LEU A 57 -7.73 4.56 4.56
N ARG A 58 -8.03 5.55 3.71
CA ARG A 58 -7.60 6.94 3.91
C ARG A 58 -8.11 7.58 5.20
N TYR A 59 -9.19 7.05 5.76
CA TYR A 59 -9.82 7.55 7.00
C TYR A 59 -9.38 6.78 8.25
N GLN A 60 -8.50 5.78 8.13
CA GLN A 60 -8.06 4.96 9.24
C GLN A 60 -6.99 5.67 10.08
N GLN A 61 -7.40 6.40 11.13
CA GLN A 61 -6.48 7.06 12.07
C GLN A 61 -5.48 6.11 12.74
N ASN A 62 -5.86 4.83 12.92
CA ASN A 62 -4.98 3.83 13.54
C ASN A 62 -3.68 3.64 12.75
N LEU A 63 -3.73 3.68 11.41
CA LEU A 63 -2.55 3.53 10.55
C LEU A 63 -1.59 4.71 10.75
N GLN A 64 -2.16 5.93 10.81
CA GLN A 64 -1.40 7.16 11.04
C GLN A 64 -0.71 7.15 12.42
N GLN A 65 -1.46 6.80 13.47
CA GLN A 65 -0.93 6.74 14.85
C GLN A 65 0.15 5.67 15.03
N ALA A 66 0.08 4.59 14.25
CA ALA A 66 1.09 3.54 14.23
C ALA A 66 2.34 3.91 13.42
N GLY A 67 2.36 5.05 12.73
CA GLY A 67 3.46 5.45 11.86
C GLY A 67 3.54 4.66 10.56
N VAL A 68 2.50 3.89 10.20
CA VAL A 68 2.42 3.20 8.91
C VAL A 68 1.88 4.19 7.88
N ALA A 69 2.69 4.49 6.87
CA ALA A 69 2.25 5.34 5.78
C ALA A 69 1.34 4.54 4.81
N VAL A 70 0.39 5.21 4.18
CA VAL A 70 -0.60 4.60 3.29
C VAL A 70 -0.59 5.30 1.95
N ILE A 71 -0.40 4.53 0.89
CA ILE A 71 -0.54 5.00 -0.49
C ILE A 71 -1.80 4.37 -1.06
N VAL A 72 -2.77 5.22 -1.40
CA VAL A 72 -4.04 4.81 -2.02
C VAL A 72 -3.99 5.06 -3.51
N LEU A 73 -4.07 3.99 -4.29
CA LEU A 73 -4.17 4.04 -5.74
C LEU A 73 -5.61 4.30 -6.16
N VAL A 74 -5.83 5.43 -6.82
CA VAL A 74 -7.15 5.84 -7.32
C VAL A 74 -7.13 5.75 -8.84
N ALA A 75 -7.69 4.66 -9.36
CA ALA A 75 -7.81 4.38 -10.79
C ALA A 75 -9.26 4.04 -11.15
N PRO A 76 -9.64 4.09 -12.45
CA PRO A 76 -10.96 3.67 -12.91
C PRO A 76 -11.33 2.22 -12.54
N SER A 77 -10.33 1.35 -12.40
CA SER A 77 -10.52 -0.02 -11.90
C SER A 77 -9.25 -0.57 -11.22
N ASN A 78 -9.40 -1.68 -10.47
CA ASN A 78 -8.26 -2.38 -9.86
C ASN A 78 -7.51 -3.30 -10.85
N ARG A 79 -7.77 -3.18 -12.15
CA ARG A 79 -7.06 -3.95 -13.16
C ARG A 79 -5.65 -3.41 -13.33
N LEU A 80 -4.70 -4.31 -13.56
CA LEU A 80 -3.28 -3.95 -13.72
C LEU A 80 -3.06 -2.83 -14.76
N PRO A 81 -3.69 -2.82 -15.96
CA PRO A 81 -3.48 -1.76 -16.95
C PRO A 81 -3.89 -0.36 -16.48
N ASP A 82 -4.84 -0.26 -15.54
CA ASP A 82 -5.31 1.03 -15.02
C ASP A 82 -4.43 1.51 -13.84
N LEU A 83 -3.71 0.60 -13.19
CA LEU A 83 -2.83 0.90 -12.05
C LEU A 83 -1.37 1.15 -12.46
N VAL A 84 -0.89 0.48 -13.51
CA VAL A 84 0.48 0.66 -14.04
C VAL A 84 0.82 2.13 -14.35
N PRO A 85 -0.08 2.93 -14.96
CA PRO A 85 0.18 4.35 -15.20
C PRO A 85 0.45 5.18 -13.93
N LEU A 86 0.02 4.72 -12.76
CA LEU A 86 0.23 5.40 -11.47
C LEU A 86 1.60 5.12 -10.86
N ILE A 87 2.31 4.08 -11.32
CA ILE A 87 3.57 3.63 -10.73
C ILE A 87 4.65 4.72 -10.70
N PRO A 88 4.84 5.56 -11.74
CA PRO A 88 5.81 6.66 -11.67
C PRO A 88 5.54 7.60 -10.49
N ASP A 89 4.29 7.97 -10.25
CA ASP A 89 3.91 8.85 -9.15
C ASP A 89 4.01 8.14 -7.79
N VAL A 90 3.68 6.84 -7.72
CA VAL A 90 3.93 6.02 -6.53
C VAL A 90 5.41 6.03 -6.16
N ARG A 91 6.32 5.88 -7.13
CA ARG A 91 7.77 5.93 -6.88
C ARG A 91 8.22 7.30 -6.37
N ASN A 92 7.68 8.39 -6.91
CA ASN A 92 7.94 9.74 -6.42
C ASN A 92 7.49 9.90 -4.96
N VAL A 93 6.28 9.44 -4.65
CA VAL A 93 5.73 9.47 -3.29
C VAL A 93 6.56 8.62 -2.34
N LEU A 94 6.97 7.41 -2.72
CA LEU A 94 7.81 6.52 -1.89
C LEU A 94 9.15 7.17 -1.50
N ASN A 95 9.67 8.10 -2.30
CA ASN A 95 10.91 8.82 -1.98
C ASN A 95 10.73 9.94 -0.96
N THR A 96 9.50 10.44 -0.76
CA THR A 96 9.23 11.61 0.09
C THR A 96 8.30 11.31 1.26
N ILE A 97 7.56 10.19 1.23
CA ILE A 97 6.52 9.86 2.19
C ILE A 97 7.09 9.69 3.61
N ALA A 98 6.45 10.34 4.58
CA ALA A 98 6.78 10.25 5.99
C ALA A 98 5.90 9.21 6.72
N PRO A 99 6.37 8.66 7.86
CA PRO A 99 5.58 7.75 8.69
C PRO A 99 4.20 8.31 9.04
N GLY A 100 3.16 7.51 8.84
CA GLY A 100 1.77 7.87 9.16
C GLY A 100 1.09 8.81 8.15
N GLU A 101 1.76 9.21 7.08
CA GLU A 101 1.11 9.96 6.00
C GLU A 101 0.16 9.09 5.18
N VAL A 102 -0.88 9.72 4.65
CA VAL A 102 -1.85 9.09 3.75
C VAL A 102 -1.85 9.90 2.47
N ILE A 103 -1.45 9.29 1.36
CA ILE A 103 -1.32 9.95 0.07
C ILE A 103 -2.17 9.20 -0.97
N GLU A 104 -2.98 9.94 -1.70
CA GLU A 104 -3.72 9.41 -2.86
C GLU A 104 -2.92 9.68 -4.13
N VAL A 105 -2.75 8.64 -4.95
CA VAL A 105 -2.14 8.73 -6.28
C VAL A 105 -3.21 8.44 -7.32
N LYS A 106 -3.41 9.37 -8.25
CA LYS A 106 -4.45 9.30 -9.29
C LYS A 106 -3.92 9.82 -10.61
N SER A 107 -4.43 9.28 -11.72
CA SER A 107 -4.14 9.82 -13.05
C SER A 107 -4.69 11.23 -13.16
N SER A 108 -3.88 12.14 -13.72
CA SER A 108 -4.31 13.51 -14.06
C SER A 108 -5.23 13.53 -15.28
#